data_AF-A0A8H4TE56-F1
#
_entry.id   AF-A0A8H4TE56-F1
#
_cell.length_a   1.000
_cell.length_b   1.000
_cell.length_c   1.000
_cell.angle_alpha   90.00
_cell.angle_beta   90.00
_cell.angle_gamma   90.00
#
_symmetry.space_group_name_H-M   'P 1'
#
loop_
_entity.id
_entity.type
_entity.pdbx_description
1 polymer ?
#
loop_
_entity_poly.entity_id
_entity_poly.type
_entity_poly.pdbx_seq_one_letter_code
_entity_poly.pdbx_strand_id
1 'polypeptide(L)'
;MADLVDLALATRPSNMDAVEGLIKELSALQKDLHDGKHLMTGIIATKARTLVQSLQTPCEMMMQHTWADPGLNAALITGVDIGLWKLMVKDGADKPQMVDSLAKTHVR
;
A
#
# COMPACT_ATOMS: atom_id res chain seq x y z
N MET A 1 -12.42 -18.55 -33.83
CA MET A 1 -11.42 -19.32 -33.06
C MET A 1 -10.83 -18.34 -32.07
N ALA A 2 -11.08 -18.53 -30.77
CA ALA A 2 -10.42 -17.72 -29.76
C ALA A 2 -8.93 -18.10 -29.80
N ASP A 3 -8.09 -17.11 -30.07
CA ASP A 3 -6.64 -17.24 -29.99
C ASP A 3 -6.30 -17.74 -28.58
N LEU A 4 -5.46 -18.78 -28.48
CA LEU A 4 -5.07 -19.38 -27.19
C LEU A 4 -4.21 -18.36 -26.46
N VAL A 5 -4.85 -17.53 -25.62
CA VAL A 5 -4.14 -16.56 -24.79
C VAL A 5 -3.21 -17.31 -23.84
N ASP A 6 -1.92 -16.99 -23.92
CA ASP A 6 -0.91 -17.54 -23.03
C ASP A 6 -1.15 -17.06 -21.58
N LEU A 7 -1.58 -17.98 -20.73
CA LEU A 7 -1.87 -17.72 -19.32
C LEU A 7 -0.63 -17.33 -18.51
N ALA A 8 0.59 -17.64 -18.98
CA ALA A 8 1.83 -17.23 -18.33
C ALA A 8 2.00 -15.70 -18.30
N LEU A 9 1.33 -14.98 -19.21
CA LEU A 9 1.30 -13.52 -19.21
C LEU A 9 0.67 -12.95 -17.94
N ALA A 10 -0.28 -13.67 -17.32
CA ALA A 10 -1.02 -13.20 -16.16
C ALA A 10 -0.25 -13.37 -14.84
N THR A 11 0.76 -14.26 -14.83
CA THR A 11 1.53 -14.64 -13.63
C THR A 11 2.98 -14.20 -13.68
N ARG A 12 3.45 -13.58 -14.77
CA ARG A 12 4.79 -13.01 -14.84
C ARG A 12 4.83 -11.59 -14.26
N PRO A 13 5.95 -11.17 -13.66
CA PRO A 13 6.13 -9.79 -13.22
C PRO A 13 5.93 -8.80 -14.36
N SER A 14 5.34 -7.65 -14.05
CA SER A 14 4.93 -6.66 -15.06
C SER A 14 6.13 -6.01 -15.78
N ASN A 15 7.26 -5.82 -15.10
CA ASN A 15 8.47 -5.21 -15.67
C ASN A 15 9.75 -5.63 -14.92
N MET A 16 10.27 -6.82 -15.21
CA MET A 16 11.48 -7.33 -14.57
C MET A 16 12.73 -6.50 -14.90
N ASP A 17 12.83 -5.97 -16.12
CA ASP A 17 14.01 -5.24 -16.59
C ASP A 17 14.22 -3.91 -15.83
N ALA A 18 13.15 -3.30 -15.33
CA ALA A 18 13.22 -2.07 -14.54
C ALA A 18 13.70 -2.28 -13.09
N VAL A 19 13.65 -3.51 -12.56
CA VAL A 19 13.90 -3.81 -11.14
C VAL A 19 15.30 -3.39 -10.70
N GLU A 20 16.33 -3.75 -11.47
CA GLU A 20 17.72 -3.42 -11.14
C GLU A 20 17.95 -1.90 -11.13
N GLY A 21 17.39 -1.19 -12.12
CA GLY A 21 17.47 0.26 -12.20
C GLY A 21 16.80 0.95 -11.01
N LEU A 22 15.59 0.51 -10.65
CA LEU A 22 14.82 1.05 -9.53
C LEU A 22 15.52 0.82 -8.18
N ILE A 23 16.15 -0.34 -7.96
CA ILE A 23 16.92 -0.63 -6.74
C ILE A 23 18.13 0.31 -6.63
N LYS A 24 18.84 0.56 -7.73
CA LYS A 24 19.98 1.50 -7.77
C LYS A 24 19.52 2.93 -7.47
N GLU A 25 18.42 3.37 -8.08
CA GLU A 25 17.85 4.70 -7.83
C GLU A 25 17.42 4.89 -6.37
N LEU A 26 16.73 3.90 -5.79
CA LEU A 26 16.35 3.92 -4.37
C LEU A 26 17.56 3.99 -3.43
N SER A 27 18.60 3.22 -3.73
CA SER A 27 19.84 3.20 -2.94
C SER A 27 20.59 4.54 -3.02
N ALA A 28 20.51 5.23 -4.16
CA ALA A 28 21.08 6.57 -4.32
C ALA A 28 20.27 7.61 -3.51
N LEU A 29 18.94 7.60 -3.64
CA LEU A 29 18.05 8.52 -2.92
C LEU A 29 18.11 8.34 -1.40
N GLN A 30 18.38 7.13 -0.91
CA GLN A 30 18.57 6.87 0.52
C GLN A 30 19.71 7.70 1.11
N LYS A 31 20.80 7.91 0.35
CA LYS A 31 21.95 8.70 0.83
C LYS A 31 21.57 10.16 1.05
N ASP A 32 20.71 10.69 0.18
CA ASP A 32 20.22 12.07 0.26
C ASP A 32 19.11 12.26 1.31
N LEU A 33 18.49 11.17 1.78
CA LEU A 33 17.45 11.22 2.80
C LEU A 33 18.00 11.58 4.19
N HIS A 34 19.25 11.21 4.47
CA HIS A 34 19.92 11.55 5.72
C HIS A 34 20.17 13.06 5.90
N ASP A 35 20.08 13.85 4.82
CA ASP A 35 20.21 15.32 4.83
C ASP A 35 18.91 16.07 5.16
N GLY A 36 17.85 15.38 5.59
CA GLY A 36 16.65 16.02 6.17
C GLY A 36 15.69 16.70 5.18
N LYS A 37 15.84 16.45 3.87
CA LYS A 37 14.93 17.00 2.85
C LYS A 37 13.63 16.19 2.81
N HIS A 38 12.58 16.66 3.50
CA HIS A 38 11.22 16.08 3.47
C HIS A 38 10.61 15.90 2.06
N LEU A 39 11.11 16.61 1.05
CA LEU A 39 10.70 16.40 -0.34
C LEU A 39 11.19 15.05 -0.91
N MET A 40 12.29 14.50 -0.39
CA MET A 40 12.85 13.22 -0.83
C MET A 40 12.03 12.02 -0.36
N THR A 41 11.34 12.11 0.78
CA THR A 41 10.46 11.03 1.27
C THR A 41 9.35 10.67 0.28
N GLY A 42 8.74 11.67 -0.37
CA GLY A 42 7.70 11.44 -1.38
C GLY A 42 8.24 10.78 -2.65
N ILE A 43 9.44 11.18 -3.08
CA ILE A 43 10.12 10.61 -4.25
C ILE A 43 10.50 9.16 -3.99
N ILE A 44 11.10 8.86 -2.83
CA ILE A 44 11.44 7.50 -2.40
C ILE A 44 10.18 6.63 -2.32
N ALA A 45 9.11 7.12 -1.69
CA ALA A 45 7.86 6.39 -1.61
C ALA A 45 7.26 6.09 -2.99
N THR A 46 7.38 7.02 -3.93
CA THR A 46 6.94 6.83 -5.33
C THR A 46 7.77 5.76 -6.01
N LYS A 47 9.11 5.83 -5.93
CA LYS A 47 10.02 4.85 -6.53
C LYS A 47 9.86 3.45 -5.93
N ALA A 48 9.65 3.35 -4.61
CA ALA A 48 9.36 2.09 -3.94
C ALA A 48 8.04 1.50 -4.44
N ARG A 49 6.99 2.31 -4.62
CA ARG A 49 5.72 1.85 -5.21
C ARG A 49 5.91 1.37 -6.64
N THR A 50 6.69 2.07 -7.46
CA THR A 50 7.01 1.64 -8.83
C THR A 50 7.78 0.31 -8.86
N LEU A 51 8.70 0.09 -7.91
CA LEU A 51 9.39 -1.19 -7.76
C LEU A 51 8.43 -2.33 -7.44
N VAL A 52 7.53 -2.12 -6.47
CA VAL A 52 6.49 -3.11 -6.14
C VAL A 52 5.62 -3.42 -7.36
N GLN A 53 5.17 -2.39 -8.08
CA GLN A 53 4.36 -2.56 -9.30
C GLN A 53 5.10 -3.34 -10.38
N SER A 54 6.41 -3.12 -10.54
CA SER A 54 7.26 -3.82 -11.53
C SER A 54 7.38 -5.32 -11.23
N LEU A 55 7.32 -5.69 -9.94
CA LEU A 55 7.37 -7.08 -9.47
C LEU A 55 6.00 -7.76 -9.46
N GLN A 56 4.93 -6.99 -9.29
CA GLN A 56 3.57 -7.51 -9.27
C GLN A 56 3.18 -8.13 -10.61
N THR A 57 2.43 -9.21 -10.53
CA THR A 57 1.80 -9.86 -11.67
C THR A 57 0.48 -9.15 -12.02
N PRO A 58 0.01 -9.25 -13.27
CA PRO A 58 -1.30 -8.73 -13.65
C PRO A 58 -2.45 -9.28 -12.79
N CYS A 59 -2.40 -10.54 -12.38
CA CYS A 59 -3.39 -11.13 -11.48
C CYS A 59 -3.40 -10.45 -10.10
N GLU A 60 -2.23 -10.24 -9.50
CA GLU A 60 -2.12 -9.57 -8.21
C GLU A 60 -2.59 -8.11 -8.29
N MET A 61 -2.23 -7.41 -9.37
CA MET A 61 -2.67 -6.04 -9.62
C MET A 61 -4.19 -5.95 -9.76
N MET A 62 -4.80 -6.91 -10.45
CA MET A 62 -6.26 -6.98 -10.60
C MET A 62 -6.96 -7.23 -9.25
N MET A 63 -6.44 -8.14 -8.43
CA MET A 63 -6.96 -8.38 -7.08
C MET A 63 -6.84 -7.13 -6.20
N GLN A 64 -5.71 -6.43 -6.28
CA GLN A 64 -5.50 -5.18 -5.55
C GLN A 64 -6.59 -4.15 -5.90
N HIS A 65 -6.80 -3.89 -7.18
CA HIS A 65 -7.73 -2.84 -7.62
C HIS A 65 -9.21 -3.20 -7.46
N THR A 66 -9.56 -4.49 -7.56
CA THR A 66 -10.97 -4.90 -7.54
C THR A 66 -11.45 -5.21 -6.12
N TRP A 67 -10.57 -5.69 -5.23
CA TRP A 67 -10.94 -6.16 -3.89
C TRP A 67 -10.24 -5.37 -2.78
N ALA A 68 -8.90 -5.28 -2.82
CA ALA A 68 -8.15 -4.72 -1.71
C ALA A 68 -8.36 -3.21 -1.54
N ASP A 69 -8.16 -2.41 -2.60
CA ASP A 69 -8.28 -0.96 -2.53
C ASP A 69 -9.72 -0.52 -2.20
N PRO A 70 -10.78 -1.06 -2.83
CA PRO A 70 -12.16 -0.68 -2.48
C PRO A 70 -12.54 -1.13 -1.07
N GLY A 71 -12.13 -2.33 -0.65
CA GLY A 71 -12.40 -2.84 0.69
C GLY A 71 -11.72 -2.00 1.77
N LEU A 72 -10.47 -1.59 1.54
CA LEU A 72 -9.75 -0.68 2.42
C LEU A 72 -10.45 0.68 2.51
N ASN A 73 -10.88 1.25 1.37
CA ASN A 73 -11.61 2.51 1.36
C ASN A 73 -12.91 2.41 2.16
N ALA A 74 -13.69 1.34 1.98
CA ALA A 74 -14.92 1.12 2.74
C ALA A 74 -14.65 1.04 4.25
N ALA A 75 -13.59 0.32 4.66
CA ALA A 75 -13.20 0.21 6.07
C ALA A 75 -12.73 1.56 6.66
N LEU A 76 -11.94 2.33 5.90
CA LEU A 76 -11.48 3.66 6.31
C LEU A 76 -12.64 4.64 6.48
N ILE A 77 -13.57 4.67 5.51
CA ILE A 77 -14.78 5.51 5.57
C ILE A 77 -15.62 5.13 6.79
N THR A 78 -15.87 3.83 6.97
CA THR A 78 -16.61 3.34 8.14
C THR A 78 -15.93 3.74 9.45
N GLY A 79 -14.61 3.61 9.54
CA GLY A 79 -13.83 4.02 10.71
C GLY A 79 -13.92 5.52 11.01
N VAL A 80 -13.99 6.37 9.97
CA VAL A 80 -14.24 7.81 10.14
C VAL A 80 -15.67 8.07 10.63
N ASP A 81 -16.66 7.43 10.00
CA ASP A 81 -18.09 7.63 10.29
C ASP A 81 -18.46 7.20 11.71
N ILE A 82 -17.93 6.06 12.16
CA ILE A 82 -18.11 5.61 13.56
C ILE A 82 -17.14 6.30 14.52
N GLY A 83 -16.34 7.29 14.09
CA GLY A 83 -15.42 8.01 14.96
C GLY A 83 -14.32 7.16 15.61
N LEU A 84 -13.98 6.00 15.04
CA LEU A 84 -12.99 5.04 15.55
C LEU A 84 -11.65 5.73 15.82
N TRP A 85 -11.16 6.53 14.89
CA TRP A 85 -9.86 7.19 15.00
C TRP A 85 -9.79 8.15 16.20
N LYS A 86 -10.90 8.84 16.53
CA LYS A 86 -10.97 9.73 17.69
C LYS A 86 -10.90 8.93 19.00
N LEU A 87 -11.59 7.79 19.05
CA LEU A 87 -11.54 6.89 20.19
C LEU A 87 -10.12 6.33 20.39
N MET A 88 -9.49 5.86 19.31
CA MET A 88 -8.13 5.31 19.38
C MET A 88 -7.12 6.33 19.92
N VAL A 89 -7.23 7.61 19.50
CA VAL A 89 -6.39 8.69 20.02
C VAL A 89 -6.65 8.95 21.51
N LYS A 90 -7.92 8.97 21.94
CA LYS A 90 -8.30 9.18 23.35
C LYS A 90 -7.76 8.09 24.27
N ASP A 91 -7.79 6.85 23.82
CA ASP A 91 -7.34 5.68 24.58
C ASP A 91 -5.80 5.47 24.48
N GLY A 92 -5.11 6.39 23.79
CA GLY A 92 -3.65 6.46 23.63
C GLY A 92 -3.21 6.01 22.25
N ALA A 93 -2.89 6.98 21.38
CA ALA A 93 -2.51 6.74 19.98
C ALA A 93 -1.34 5.76 19.80
N ASP A 94 -0.42 5.70 20.77
CA ASP A 94 0.78 4.85 20.72
C ASP A 94 0.61 3.49 21.42
N LYS A 95 -0.59 3.18 21.91
CA LYS A 95 -0.85 1.93 22.64
C LYS A 95 -1.67 0.95 21.79
N PRO A 96 -1.28 -0.33 21.72
CA PRO A 96 -2.12 -1.35 21.12
C PRO A 96 -3.48 -1.45 21.83
N GLN A 97 -4.55 -1.56 21.06
CA GLN A 97 -5.92 -1.64 21.55
C GLN A 97 -6.61 -2.92 21.05
N MET A 98 -7.32 -3.59 21.94
CA MET A 98 -8.07 -4.80 21.60
C MET A 98 -9.36 -4.44 20.87
N VAL A 99 -9.68 -5.18 19.80
CA VAL A 99 -10.89 -4.98 19.00
C VAL A 99 -12.16 -5.07 19.86
N ASP A 100 -12.20 -6.01 20.81
CA ASP A 100 -13.33 -6.17 21.73
C ASP A 100 -13.57 -4.94 22.61
N SER A 101 -12.51 -4.21 22.99
CA SER A 101 -12.61 -2.98 23.79
C SER A 101 -13.14 -1.82 22.94
N LEU A 102 -12.69 -1.72 21.68
CA LEU A 102 -13.14 -0.71 20.74
C LEU A 102 -14.60 -0.92 20.35
N ALA A 103 -15.03 -2.16 20.12
CA ALA A 103 -16.40 -2.49 19.72
C ALA A 103 -17.45 -2.22 20.81
N LYS A 104 -17.09 -2.43 22.09
CA LYS A 104 -17.98 -2.14 23.24
C LYS A 104 -18.26 -0.65 23.40
N THR A 105 -17.31 0.18 23.01
CA THR A 105 -17.40 1.63 23.13
C THR A 105 -18.10 2.16 21.88
N HIS A 106 -19.43 2.08 21.83
CA HIS A 106 -20.21 2.64 20.72
C HIS A 106 -19.93 4.15 20.60
N VAL A 107 -19.20 4.51 19.56
CA VAL A 107 -18.98 5.90 19.17
C VAL A 107 -20.08 6.23 18.16
N ARG A 108 -20.92 7.21 18.54
CA ARG A 108 -22.00 7.74 17.72
C ARG A 108 -21.68 9.17 17.33
#